data_AF-A0A7V4J3P0-F1
#
_entry.id   AF-A0A7V4J3P0-F1
#
_cell.length_a   1.000
_cell.length_b   1.000
_cell.length_c   1.000
_cell.angle_alpha   90.00
_cell.angle_beta   90.00
_cell.angle_gamma   90.00
#
_symmetry.space_group_name_H-M   'P 1'
#
loop_
_entity.id
_entity.type
_entity.pdbx_description
1 polymer ?
#
loop_
_entity_poly.entity_id
_entity_poly.type
_entity_poly.pdbx_seq_one_letter_code
_entity_poly.pdbx_strand_id
1 'polypeptide(L)'
;MKGVRHPPAPVLALAVLALAGLACNLVGFGDATNQRNNAIRRAALAYELSVRGPADEVLVDFGFLEWRDNLGFSGGRTVWLNPVARDEFLAQHDPRRTYIYLHYPVDAADSVIIEVERGGPDGRTTRRLVLRPTADGWVVTGDDALP
;
A
#
# COMPACT_ATOMS: atom_id res chain seq x y z
N MET A 1 -44.17 -36.21 -31.32
CA MET A 1 -42.69 -36.20 -31.35
C MET A 1 -42.23 -34.75 -31.47
N LYS A 2 -41.71 -34.13 -30.41
CA LYS A 2 -41.19 -32.75 -30.41
C LYS A 2 -39.68 -32.82 -30.63
N GLY A 3 -39.20 -32.29 -31.76
CA GLY A 3 -37.78 -32.20 -32.07
C GLY A 3 -37.08 -31.22 -31.14
N VAL A 4 -36.09 -31.72 -30.40
CA VAL A 4 -35.17 -30.91 -29.61
C VAL A 4 -34.29 -30.15 -30.60
N ARG A 5 -34.46 -28.83 -30.67
CA ARG A 5 -33.59 -27.96 -31.47
C ARG A 5 -32.30 -27.74 -30.69
N HIS A 6 -31.20 -28.32 -31.14
CA HIS A 6 -29.88 -27.95 -30.67
C HIS A 6 -29.56 -26.51 -31.11
N PRO A 7 -29.08 -25.64 -30.21
CA PRO A 7 -28.61 -24.32 -30.63
C PRO A 7 -27.37 -24.47 -31.53
N PRO A 8 -27.20 -23.60 -32.53
CA PRO A 8 -26.04 -23.64 -33.41
C PRO A 8 -24.75 -23.44 -32.60
N ALA A 9 -23.74 -24.29 -32.87
CA ALA A 9 -22.42 -24.31 -32.25
C ALA A 9 -21.74 -22.93 -31.96
N PRO A 10 -21.88 -21.87 -32.79
CA PRO A 10 -21.30 -20.55 -32.49
C PRO A 10 -21.88 -19.86 -31.24
N VAL A 11 -23.12 -20.18 -30.83
CA VAL A 11 -23.77 -19.54 -29.68
C VAL A 11 -23.20 -20.06 -28.35
N LEU A 12 -22.83 -21.35 -28.31
CA LEU A 12 -22.21 -21.95 -27.14
C LEU A 12 -20.77 -21.42 -26.94
N ALA A 13 -20.04 -21.21 -28.04
CA ALA A 13 -18.69 -20.65 -28.02
C ALA A 13 -18.65 -19.19 -27.53
N LEU A 14 -19.62 -18.36 -27.94
CA LEU A 14 -19.74 -16.97 -27.48
C LEU A 14 -20.03 -16.89 -25.96
N ALA A 15 -20.86 -17.78 -25.44
CA ALA A 15 -21.18 -17.82 -24.01
C ALA A 15 -19.97 -18.23 -23.15
N VAL A 16 -19.15 -19.17 -23.63
CA VAL A 16 -17.91 -19.59 -22.93
C VAL A 16 -16.85 -18.47 -22.94
N LEU A 17 -16.71 -17.74 -24.05
CA LEU A 17 -15.82 -16.57 -24.14
C LEU A 17 -16.29 -15.39 -23.26
N ALA A 18 -17.60 -15.16 -23.16
CA ALA A 18 -18.16 -14.13 -22.27
C ALA A 18 -17.96 -14.47 -20.79
N LEU A 19 -18.06 -15.75 -20.42
CA LEU A 19 -17.78 -16.23 -19.06
C LEU A 19 -16.28 -16.19 -18.71
N ALA A 20 -15.39 -16.44 -19.67
CA ALA A 20 -13.94 -16.27 -19.49
C ALA A 20 -13.55 -14.78 -19.33
N GLY A 21 -14.21 -13.87 -20.04
CA GLY A 21 -13.99 -12.42 -19.90
C GLY A 21 -14.45 -11.84 -18.55
N LEU A 22 -15.48 -12.41 -17.95
CA LEU A 22 -15.93 -12.06 -16.60
C LEU A 22 -15.01 -12.64 -15.50
N ALA A 23 -14.36 -13.79 -15.76
CA ALA A 23 -13.37 -14.36 -14.85
C ALA A 23 -12.07 -13.54 -14.78
N CYS A 24 -11.70 -12.81 -15.84
CA CYS A 24 -10.58 -11.86 -15.80
C CYS A 24 -10.86 -10.64 -14.90
N ASN A 25 -12.12 -10.24 -14.72
CA ASN A 25 -12.49 -9.20 -13.75
C ASN A 25 -12.58 -9.73 -12.31
N LEU A 26 -12.51 -11.05 -12.11
CA LEU A 26 -12.45 -11.68 -10.79
C LEU A 26 -11.04 -11.68 -10.17
N VAL A 27 -10.02 -11.24 -10.92
CA VAL A 27 -8.63 -11.06 -10.44
C VAL A 27 -8.49 -9.82 -9.53
N GLY A 28 -9.56 -9.05 -9.32
CA GLY A 28 -9.59 -7.81 -8.53
C GLY A 28 -9.69 -7.97 -7.00
N PHE A 29 -9.68 -9.19 -6.45
CA PHE A 29 -9.66 -9.39 -5.00
C PHE A 29 -8.27 -9.07 -4.42
N GLY A 30 -8.06 -7.80 -4.06
CA GLY A 30 -6.84 -7.30 -3.42
C GLY A 30 -6.21 -6.11 -4.13
N ASP A 31 -6.53 -5.88 -5.41
CA ASP A 31 -5.91 -4.79 -6.19
C ASP A 31 -6.41 -3.41 -5.77
N ALA A 32 -7.73 -3.24 -5.56
CA ALA A 32 -8.29 -1.97 -5.09
C ALA A 32 -7.78 -1.58 -3.69
N THR A 33 -7.71 -2.55 -2.77
CA THR A 33 -7.16 -2.34 -1.42
C THR A 33 -5.67 -2.02 -1.48
N ASN A 34 -4.89 -2.74 -2.30
CA ASN A 34 -3.48 -2.46 -2.47
C ASN A 34 -3.25 -1.05 -3.04
N GLN A 35 -3.94 -0.70 -4.14
CA GLN A 35 -3.85 0.62 -4.76
C GLN A 35 -4.17 1.73 -3.76
N ARG A 36 -5.23 1.54 -2.96
CA ARG A 36 -5.60 2.45 -1.89
C ARG A 36 -4.48 2.58 -0.85
N ASN A 37 -3.97 1.46 -0.32
CA ASN A 37 -2.93 1.46 0.70
C ASN A 37 -1.64 2.12 0.19
N ASN A 38 -1.23 1.83 -1.05
CA ASN A 38 -0.07 2.46 -1.66
C ASN A 38 -0.30 3.97 -1.88
N ALA A 39 -1.51 4.40 -2.26
CA ALA A 39 -1.83 5.83 -2.38
C ALA A 39 -1.75 6.55 -1.02
N ILE A 40 -2.24 5.94 0.07
CA ILE A 40 -2.13 6.45 1.44
C ILE A 40 -0.66 6.57 1.85
N ARG A 41 0.14 5.51 1.64
CA ARG A 41 1.57 5.50 1.95
C ARG A 41 2.34 6.55 1.15
N ARG A 42 2.01 6.78 -0.13
CA ARG A 42 2.58 7.86 -0.94
C ARG A 42 2.28 9.24 -0.35
N ALA A 43 1.03 9.49 0.05
CA ALA A 43 0.64 10.74 0.67
C ALA A 43 1.36 10.96 2.01
N ALA A 44 1.41 9.93 2.85
CA ALA A 44 2.14 9.97 4.12
C ALA A 44 3.63 10.22 3.93
N LEU A 45 4.27 9.53 2.97
CA LEU A 45 5.68 9.71 2.64
C LEU A 45 5.98 11.11 2.11
N ALA A 46 5.16 11.61 1.18
CA ALA A 46 5.33 12.96 0.63
C ALA A 46 5.19 14.03 1.72
N TYR A 47 4.22 13.85 2.63
CA TYR A 47 4.08 14.72 3.79
C TYR A 47 5.32 14.64 4.70
N GLU A 48 5.75 13.43 5.06
CA GLU A 48 6.89 13.20 5.95
C GLU A 48 8.18 13.81 5.41
N LEU A 49 8.46 13.62 4.12
CA LEU A 49 9.62 14.19 3.44
C LEU A 49 9.56 15.71 3.38
N SER A 50 8.37 16.30 3.19
CA SER A 50 8.22 17.76 3.11
C SER A 50 8.30 18.45 4.48
N VAL A 51 7.84 17.80 5.55
CA VAL A 51 7.83 18.37 6.90
C VAL A 51 9.13 18.10 7.65
N ARG A 52 9.72 16.91 7.51
CA ARG A 52 10.86 16.44 8.32
C ARG A 52 12.13 16.18 7.52
N GLY A 53 12.10 16.47 6.21
CA GLY A 53 13.26 16.39 5.33
C GLY A 53 13.53 14.99 4.79
N PRO A 54 14.70 14.79 4.16
CA PRO A 54 15.02 13.55 3.48
C PRO A 54 15.27 12.38 4.44
N ALA A 55 15.35 11.17 3.87
CA ALA A 55 15.84 9.96 4.52
C ALA A 55 16.63 9.14 3.50
N ASP A 56 17.51 8.24 3.95
CA ASP A 56 18.29 7.37 3.07
C ASP A 56 17.46 6.18 2.55
N GLU A 57 16.47 5.76 3.32
CA GLU A 57 15.64 4.59 3.04
C GLU A 57 14.20 4.79 3.45
N VAL A 58 13.30 4.13 2.70
CA VAL A 58 11.89 3.99 3.07
C VAL A 58 11.62 2.51 3.29
N LEU A 59 11.18 2.17 4.49
CA LEU A 59 10.78 0.83 4.89
C LEU A 59 9.24 0.79 4.92
N VAL A 60 8.63 -0.29 4.45
CA VAL A 60 7.17 -0.36 4.28
C VAL A 60 6.63 -1.69 4.76
N ASP A 61 5.70 -1.65 5.72
CA ASP A 61 4.88 -2.80 6.08
C ASP A 61 4.04 -3.25 4.88
N PHE A 62 4.15 -4.51 4.44
CA PHE A 62 3.24 -5.10 3.46
C PHE A 62 2.46 -6.30 3.97
N GLY A 63 1.23 -6.42 3.45
CA GLY A 63 0.43 -7.64 3.54
C GLY A 63 0.84 -8.69 2.50
N PHE A 64 0.56 -9.97 2.76
CA PHE A 64 1.01 -11.11 1.93
C PHE A 64 0.65 -10.99 0.43
N LEU A 65 -0.48 -10.38 0.10
CA LEU A 65 -0.99 -10.23 -1.28
C LEU A 65 -0.74 -8.84 -1.87
N GLU A 66 0.03 -7.99 -1.19
CA GLU A 66 0.31 -6.64 -1.66
C GLU A 66 1.42 -6.63 -2.71
N TRP A 67 1.17 -5.98 -3.85
CA TRP A 67 2.21 -5.67 -4.82
C TRP A 67 3.02 -4.46 -4.36
N ARG A 68 4.32 -4.51 -4.65
CA ARG A 68 5.35 -3.61 -4.16
C ARG A 68 5.68 -2.57 -5.23
N ASP A 69 5.72 -1.30 -4.87
CA ASP A 69 6.26 -0.22 -5.70
C ASP A 69 7.24 0.67 -4.89
N ASN A 70 7.82 1.71 -5.49
CA ASN A 70 8.75 2.58 -4.76
C ASN A 70 8.07 3.72 -4.00
N LEU A 71 6.74 3.84 -4.03
CA LEU A 71 5.96 4.94 -3.46
C LEU A 71 6.37 6.34 -3.94
N GLY A 72 6.95 6.46 -5.12
CA GLY A 72 7.49 7.72 -5.65
C GLY A 72 8.80 8.16 -4.96
N PHE A 73 9.41 7.31 -4.13
CA PHE A 73 10.65 7.63 -3.45
C PHE A 73 11.84 7.55 -4.42
N SER A 74 12.55 8.66 -4.58
CA SER A 74 13.75 8.77 -5.41
C SER A 74 15.04 8.99 -4.61
N GLY A 75 14.93 9.21 -3.30
CA GLY A 75 16.07 9.57 -2.44
C GLY A 75 16.97 8.40 -2.05
N GLY A 76 16.59 7.16 -2.36
CA GLY A 76 17.33 5.97 -1.98
C GLY A 76 16.55 4.70 -2.20
N ARG A 77 16.61 3.78 -1.23
CA ARG A 77 16.03 2.44 -1.34
C ARG A 77 14.66 2.36 -0.67
N THR A 78 13.70 1.76 -1.38
CA THR A 78 12.43 1.31 -0.78
C THR A 78 12.54 -0.17 -0.44
N VAL A 79 12.33 -0.54 0.83
CA VAL A 79 12.37 -1.91 1.33
C VAL A 79 11.00 -2.30 1.86
N TRP A 80 10.47 -3.40 1.36
CA TRP A 80 9.19 -3.93 1.80
C TRP A 80 9.44 -5.04 2.81
N LEU A 81 8.93 -4.86 4.02
CA LEU A 81 9.13 -5.77 5.15
C LEU A 81 7.78 -6.31 5.62
N ASN A 82 7.69 -7.61 5.87
CA ASN A 82 6.57 -8.10 6.67
C ASN A 82 6.86 -7.71 8.14
N PRO A 83 5.83 -7.57 8.98
CA PRO A 83 6.04 -7.12 10.36
C PRO A 83 7.01 -7.99 11.15
N VAL A 84 7.13 -9.27 10.80
CA VAL A 84 8.01 -10.24 11.48
C VAL A 84 9.49 -10.03 11.11
N ALA A 85 9.81 -9.68 9.86
CA ALA A 85 11.19 -9.44 9.42
C ALA A 85 11.70 -8.04 9.78
N ARG A 86 10.83 -7.16 10.28
CA ARG A 86 11.19 -5.80 10.68
C ARG A 86 12.34 -5.79 11.69
N ASP A 87 12.16 -6.49 12.80
CA ASP A 87 13.12 -6.44 13.91
C ASP A 87 14.48 -7.01 13.51
N GLU A 88 14.49 -8.08 12.71
CA GLU A 88 15.70 -8.66 12.16
C GLU A 88 16.41 -7.72 11.17
N PHE A 89 15.64 -7.05 10.30
CA PHE A 89 16.18 -6.05 9.38
C PHE A 89 16.79 -4.87 10.13
N LEU A 90 16.08 -4.34 11.13
CA LEU A 90 16.55 -3.20 11.92
C LEU A 90 17.77 -3.54 12.78
N ALA A 91 17.90 -4.78 13.26
CA ALA A 91 19.09 -5.24 14.00
C ALA A 91 20.37 -5.23 13.14
N GLN A 92 20.24 -5.36 11.82
CA GLN A 92 21.35 -5.39 10.86
C GLN A 92 21.49 -4.08 10.07
N HIS A 93 20.61 -3.11 10.32
CA HIS A 93 20.59 -1.83 9.62
C HIS A 93 21.81 -0.98 9.97
N ASP A 94 22.36 -0.23 9.00
CA ASP A 94 23.50 0.66 9.26
C ASP A 94 23.03 1.80 10.17
N PRO A 95 23.51 1.90 11.42
CA PRO A 95 23.04 2.90 12.37
C PRO A 95 23.35 4.35 11.94
N ARG A 96 24.19 4.53 10.92
CA ARG A 96 24.51 5.85 10.35
C ARG A 96 23.49 6.31 9.31
N ARG A 97 22.61 5.42 8.85
CA ARG A 97 21.62 5.72 7.81
C ARG A 97 20.29 6.04 8.46
N THR A 98 19.59 7.01 7.89
CA THR A 98 18.26 7.42 8.29
C THR A 98 17.21 6.61 7.52
N TYR A 99 16.10 6.29 8.17
CA TYR A 99 14.97 5.63 7.51
C TYR A 99 13.64 6.25 7.91
N ILE A 100 12.67 6.13 7.01
CA ILE A 100 11.24 6.32 7.27
C ILE A 100 10.58 4.96 7.18
N TYR A 101 9.94 4.49 8.25
CA TYR A 101 9.16 3.27 8.29
C TYR A 101 7.67 3.60 8.23
N LEU A 102 7.01 3.16 7.16
CA LEU A 102 5.58 3.33 6.93
C LEU A 102 4.85 2.07 7.40
N HIS A 103 4.07 2.21 8.46
CA HIS A 103 3.28 1.12 8.99
C HIS A 103 2.06 0.80 8.10
N TYR A 104 1.40 -0.31 8.39
CA TYR A 104 0.15 -0.67 7.72
C TYR A 104 -0.95 0.37 8.02
N PRO A 105 -1.64 0.93 7.00
CA PRO A 105 -2.74 1.86 7.24
C PRO A 105 -3.93 1.18 7.93
N VAL A 106 -4.53 1.86 8.91
CA VAL A 106 -5.67 1.38 9.69
C VAL A 106 -6.88 2.29 9.46
N ASP A 107 -8.00 1.70 9.09
CA ASP A 107 -9.23 2.44 8.87
C ASP A 107 -9.77 3.02 10.19
N ALA A 108 -10.15 4.30 10.15
CA ALA A 108 -10.93 4.99 11.15
C ALA A 108 -12.25 5.46 10.52
N ALA A 109 -13.18 5.99 11.33
CA ALA A 109 -14.57 6.24 10.90
C ALA A 109 -14.70 6.98 9.54
N ASP A 110 -14.02 8.11 9.37
CA ASP A 110 -14.04 8.96 8.18
C ASP A 110 -12.64 9.24 7.61
N SER A 111 -11.65 8.47 8.08
CA SER A 111 -10.23 8.74 7.87
C SER A 111 -9.42 7.45 7.92
N VAL A 112 -8.14 7.56 7.61
CA VAL A 112 -7.18 6.47 7.77
C VAL A 112 -6.06 6.95 8.68
N ILE A 113 -5.65 6.10 9.58
CA ILE A 113 -4.50 6.34 10.44
C ILE A 113 -3.32 5.54 9.88
N ILE A 114 -2.16 6.17 9.76
CA ILE A 114 -0.90 5.49 9.51
C ILE A 114 0.13 5.98 10.52
N GLU A 115 0.83 5.05 11.15
CA GLU A 115 1.98 5.38 11.96
C GLU A 115 3.23 5.46 11.08
N VAL A 116 4.06 6.46 11.34
CA VAL A 116 5.30 6.69 10.63
C VAL A 116 6.41 6.77 11.65
N GLU A 117 7.39 5.90 11.53
CA GLU A 117 8.56 5.91 12.40
C GLU A 117 9.76 6.44 11.62
N ARG A 118 10.51 7.34 12.24
CA ARG A 118 11.83 7.75 11.78
C ARG A 118 12.88 7.17 12.70
N GLY A 119 13.93 6.61 12.12
CA GLY A 119 15.10 6.18 12.87
C GLY A 119 16.40 6.56 12.19
N GLY A 120 17.49 6.53 12.95
CA GLY A 120 18.83 6.83 12.49
C GLY A 120 19.78 7.11 13.66
N PRO A 121 20.88 7.86 13.43
CA PRO A 121 21.89 8.15 14.44
C PRO A 121 21.35 8.83 15.71
N ASP A 122 20.33 9.68 15.53
CA ASP A 122 19.76 10.51 16.60
C ASP A 122 18.67 9.76 17.40
N GLY A 123 18.52 8.46 17.16
CA GLY A 123 17.51 7.62 17.79
C GLY A 123 16.27 7.45 16.92
N ARG A 124 15.14 7.20 17.58
CA ARG A 124 13.88 6.79 16.93
C ARG A 124 12.72 7.62 17.44
N THR A 125 11.85 8.03 16.53
CA THR A 125 10.63 8.78 16.84
C THR A 125 9.47 8.21 16.04
N THR A 126 8.27 8.21 16.62
CA THR A 126 7.07 7.72 15.94
C THR A 126 6.00 8.82 15.94
N ARG A 127 5.33 8.94 14.80
CA ARG A 127 4.23 9.87 14.57
C ARG A 127 2.99 9.10 14.15
N ARG A 128 1.84 9.59 14.56
CA ARG A 128 0.55 9.15 14.05
C ARG A 128 0.03 10.19 13.07
N LEU A 129 -0.17 9.79 11.81
CA LEU A 129 -0.76 10.63 10.78
C LEU A 129 -2.21 10.22 10.56
N VAL A 130 -3.09 11.21 10.50
CA VAL A 130 -4.50 11.04 10.12
C VAL A 130 -4.65 11.54 8.68
N LEU A 131 -5.13 10.68 7.79
CA LEU A 131 -5.35 10.99 6.38
C LEU A 131 -6.83 10.97 6.05
N ARG A 132 -7.25 11.90 5.20
CA ARG A 132 -8.61 11.92 4.65
C ARG A 132 -8.58 11.86 3.12
N PRO A 133 -9.58 11.23 2.51
CA PRO A 133 -9.73 11.24 1.06
C PRO A 133 -10.20 12.63 0.59
N THR A 134 -9.75 13.01 -0.60
CA THR A 134 -10.13 14.22 -1.33
C THR A 134 -10.40 13.84 -2.79
N ALA A 135 -10.85 14.80 -3.61
CA ALA A 135 -11.03 14.57 -5.04
C ALA A 135 -9.73 14.16 -5.76
N ASP A 136 -8.58 14.66 -5.28
CA ASP A 136 -7.27 14.49 -5.92
C ASP A 136 -6.41 13.40 -5.27
N GLY A 137 -6.91 12.73 -4.23
CA GLY A 137 -6.18 11.67 -3.51
C GLY A 137 -6.28 11.80 -1.99
N TRP A 138 -5.24 11.38 -1.29
CA TRP A 138 -5.19 11.39 0.18
C TRP A 138 -4.36 12.56 0.70
N VAL A 139 -4.83 13.20 1.75
CA VAL A 139 -4.12 14.32 2.40
C VAL A 139 -4.01 14.08 3.89
N VAL A 140 -2.87 14.45 4.48
CA VAL A 140 -2.66 14.42 5.93
C VAL A 140 -3.40 15.60 6.56
N THR A 141 -4.28 15.32 7.51
CA THR A 141 -5.10 16.30 8.25
C THR A 141 -4.81 16.33 9.76
N GLY A 142 -4.02 15.38 10.26
CA GLY A 142 -3.58 15.30 11.65
C GLY A 142 -2.20 14.67 11.75
N ASP A 143 -1.41 15.11 12.72
CA ASP A 143 -0.02 14.71 12.89
C ASP A 143 0.38 14.81 14.37
N ASP A 144 0.33 13.68 15.06
CA ASP A 144 0.55 13.60 16.50
C ASP A 144 1.88 12.90 16.82
N ALA A 145 2.62 13.41 17.80
CA ALA A 145 3.77 12.71 18.35
C ALA A 145 3.29 11.54 19.21
N LEU A 146 3.87 10.35 19.01
CA LEU A 146 3.70 9.25 19.94
C LEU A 146 4.87 9.22 20.94
N PRO A 147 4.60 8.91 22.22
CA PRO A 147 5.62 8.79 23.26
C PRO A 147 6.56 7.59 23.06
#